data_AF-A0A1Q5KRT2-F1
#
_entry.id   AF-A0A1Q5KRT2-F1
#
_cell.length_a   1.000
_cell.length_b   1.000
_cell.length_c   1.000
_cell.angle_alpha   90.00
_cell.angle_beta   90.00
_cell.angle_gamma   90.00
#
_symmetry.space_group_name_H-M   'P 1'
#
loop_
_entity.id
_entity.type
_entity.pdbx_description
1 polymer ?
#
loop_
_entity_poly.entity_id
_entity_poly.type
_entity_poly.pdbx_seq_one_letter_code
_entity_poly.pdbx_strand_id
1 'polypeptide(L)' 'AGTVTDARRRALLRLRVLRGVKQAVRHLEDQAARAAAAGGAGYPEIGRAVNMSRQGARRRWPGLISNRTPSPTSPEHRSS' A
#
# COMPACT_ATOMS: atom_id res chain seq x y z
N ALA A 1 -22.33 37.15 -9.12
CA ALA A 1 -22.19 35.97 -10.00
C ALA A 1 -20.77 35.34 -9.97
N GLY A 2 -19.68 36.12 -9.95
CA GLY A 2 -18.30 35.57 -9.99
C GLY A 2 -17.86 34.72 -8.78
N THR A 3 -18.32 35.05 -7.57
CA THR A 3 -17.88 34.38 -6.33
C THR A 3 -18.31 32.92 -6.19
N VAL A 4 -19.51 32.57 -6.70
CA VAL A 4 -20.04 31.20 -6.69
C VAL A 4 -19.26 30.32 -7.69
N THR A 5 -18.91 30.86 -8.86
CA THR A 5 -18.09 30.17 -9.86
C THR A 5 -16.67 29.93 -9.34
N ASP A 6 -16.09 30.89 -8.62
CA ASP A 6 -14.77 30.74 -8.00
C ASP A 6 -14.77 29.73 -6.85
N ALA A 7 -15.82 29.73 -6.01
CA ALA A 7 -15.99 28.74 -4.96
C ALA A 7 -16.11 27.32 -5.53
N ARG A 8 -16.91 27.15 -6.60
CA ARG A 8 -17.04 25.88 -7.32
C ARG A 8 -15.71 25.43 -7.93
N ARG A 9 -14.98 26.34 -8.59
CA ARG A 9 -13.67 26.05 -9.17
C ARG A 9 -12.68 25.58 -8.10
N ARG A 10 -12.61 26.27 -6.96
CA ARG A 10 -11.75 25.86 -5.82
C ARG A 10 -12.13 24.49 -5.28
N ALA A 11 -13.42 24.21 -5.11
CA ALA A 11 -13.89 22.90 -4.63
C ALA A 11 -13.48 21.76 -5.59
N LEU A 12 -13.62 21.96 -6.90
CA LEU A 12 -13.20 20.98 -7.91
C LEU A 12 -11.69 20.78 -7.95
N LEU A 13 -10.90 21.85 -7.83
CA LEU A 13 -9.44 21.75 -7.74
C LEU A 13 -9.03 20.96 -6.49
N ARG A 14 -9.64 21.24 -5.33
CA ARG A 14 -9.40 20.50 -4.09
C ARG A 14 -9.73 19.01 -4.27
N LEU A 15 -10.86 18.69 -4.88
CA LEU A 15 -11.25 17.30 -5.16
C LEU A 15 -10.22 16.59 -6.06
N ARG A 16 -9.72 17.27 -7.11
CA ARG A 16 -8.70 16.71 -8.01
C ARG A 16 -7.39 16.42 -7.27
N VAL A 17 -6.95 17.32 -6.40
CA VAL A 17 -5.76 17.13 -5.57
C VAL A 17 -5.96 15.93 -4.64
N LEU A 18 -7.07 15.87 -3.90
CA LEU A 18 -7.37 14.76 -2.99
C LEU A 18 -7.45 13.40 -3.71
N ARG A 19 -7.99 13.38 -4.94
CA ARG A 19 -7.96 12.18 -5.79
C ARG A 19 -6.52 11.75 -6.11
N GLY A 20 -5.66 12.70 -6.46
CA GLY A 20 -4.24 12.44 -6.73
C GLY A 20 -3.51 11.89 -5.50
N VAL A 21 -3.70 12.53 -4.33
CA VAL A 21 -3.15 12.06 -3.05
C VAL A 21 -3.60 10.63 -2.76
N LYS A 22 -4.90 10.32 -2.90
CA LYS A 22 -5.42 8.98 -2.70
C LYS A 22 -4.79 7.94 -3.63
N GLN A 23 -4.51 8.31 -4.89
CA GLN A 23 -3.84 7.41 -5.84
C GLN A 23 -2.36 7.19 -5.48
N ALA A 24 -1.65 8.25 -5.08
CA ALA A 24 -0.27 8.14 -4.64
C ALA A 24 -0.13 7.26 -3.38
N VAL A 25 -0.99 7.47 -2.38
CA VAL A 25 -1.02 6.64 -1.16
C VAL A 25 -1.30 5.18 -1.50
N ARG A 26 -2.24 4.88 -2.41
CA ARG A 26 -2.50 3.50 -2.84
C ARG A 26 -1.27 2.84 -3.45
N HIS A 27 -0.51 3.57 -4.27
CA HIS A 27 0.72 3.04 -4.85
C HIS A 27 1.77 2.74 -3.77
N LEU A 28 1.93 3.63 -2.79
CA LEU A 28 2.83 3.42 -1.65
C LEU A 28 2.39 2.24 -0.78
N GLU A 29 1.09 2.08 -0.52
CA GLU A 29 0.54 0.91 0.18
C GLU A 29 0.84 -0.40 -0.58
N ASP A 30 0.76 -0.39 -1.92
CA ASP A 30 1.05 -1.56 -2.73
C ASP A 30 2.55 -1.94 -2.67
N GLN A 31 3.44 -0.95 -2.62
CA GLN A 31 4.88 -1.18 -2.41
C GLN A 31 5.17 -1.69 -0.99
N ALA A 32 4.56 -1.09 0.02
CA ALA A 32 4.72 -1.50 1.42
C ALA A 32 4.21 -2.93 1.65
N ALA A 33 3.08 -3.31 1.04
CA ALA A 33 2.56 -4.67 1.11
C ALA A 33 3.53 -5.70 0.50
N ARG A 34 4.18 -5.36 -0.62
CA ARG A 34 5.23 -6.22 -1.23
C ARG A 34 6.45 -6.34 -0.33
N ALA A 35 6.91 -5.24 0.26
CA ALA A 35 8.04 -5.26 1.19
C ALA A 35 7.71 -6.10 2.44
N ALA A 36 6.51 -5.95 3.01
CA ALA A 36 6.05 -6.75 4.14
C ALA A 36 6.00 -8.25 3.78
N ALA A 37 5.44 -8.60 2.61
CA ALA A 37 5.40 -9.99 2.15
C ALA A 37 6.81 -10.56 1.90
N ALA A 38 7.74 -9.77 1.34
CA ALA A 38 9.14 -10.16 1.18
C ALA A 38 9.84 -10.38 2.53
N GLY A 39 9.45 -9.64 3.57
CA GLY A 39 9.85 -9.86 4.96
C GLY A 39 9.13 -11.01 5.68
N GLY A 40 8.28 -11.77 4.97
CA GLY A 40 7.59 -12.94 5.50
C GLY A 40 6.18 -12.70 6.03
N ALA A 41 5.65 -11.47 5.96
CA ALA A 41 4.31 -11.17 6.47
C ALA A 41 3.21 -11.87 5.66
N GLY A 42 2.25 -12.47 6.37
CA GLY A 42 1.08 -13.10 5.83
C GLY A 42 -0.03 -12.12 5.41
N TYR A 43 -0.99 -12.56 4.59
CA TYR A 43 -2.21 -11.78 4.30
C TYR A 43 -2.99 -11.33 5.55
N PRO A 44 -3.05 -12.09 6.67
CA PRO A 44 -3.66 -11.61 7.91
C PRO A 44 -2.95 -10.39 8.51
N GLU A 45 -1.62 -10.39 8.54
CA GLU A 45 -0.80 -9.32 9.13
C GLU A 45 -0.85 -8.06 8.25
N ILE A 46 -0.66 -8.24 6.94
CA ILE A 46 -0.75 -7.16 5.95
C ILE A 46 -2.16 -6.54 5.96
N GLY A 47 -3.21 -7.38 6.00
CA GLY A 47 -4.59 -6.90 6.11
C GLY A 47 -4.82 -6.09 7.38
N ARG A 48 -4.39 -6.59 8.53
CA ARG A 48 -4.52 -5.89 9.82
C ARG A 48 -3.83 -4.52 9.79
N ALA A 49 -2.64 -4.42 9.18
CA ALA A 49 -1.89 -3.17 9.08
C ALA A 49 -2.63 -2.06 8.32
N VAL A 50 -3.53 -2.42 7.39
CA VAL A 50 -4.33 -1.47 6.61
C VAL A 50 -5.84 -1.54 6.93
N ASN A 51 -6.18 -2.06 8.11
CA ASN A 51 -7.56 -2.22 8.58
C ASN A 51 -8.47 -2.98 7.58
N MET A 52 -7.97 -4.09 7.06
CA MET A 52 -8.64 -4.95 6.09
C MET A 52 -8.62 -6.41 6.53
N SER A 53 -9.67 -7.17 6.22
CA SER A 53 -9.65 -8.61 6.45
C SER A 53 -8.59 -9.29 5.59
N ARG A 54 -8.16 -10.50 6.00
CA ARG A 54 -7.27 -11.37 5.20
C ARG A 54 -7.75 -11.51 3.75
N GLN A 55 -9.05 -11.74 3.55
CA GLN A 55 -9.63 -11.93 2.22
C GLN A 55 -9.65 -10.63 1.42
N GLY A 56 -9.88 -9.50 2.09
CA GLY A 56 -9.73 -8.19 1.46
C GLY A 56 -8.30 -7.96 0.99
N ALA A 57 -7.31 -8.24 1.84
CA ALA A 57 -5.89 -8.11 1.49
C ALA A 57 -5.53 -9.00 0.30
N ARG A 58 -5.96 -10.27 0.30
CA ARG A 58 -5.75 -11.18 -0.83
C ARG A 58 -6.38 -10.69 -2.13
N ARG A 59 -7.60 -10.13 -2.06
CA ARG A 59 -8.29 -9.58 -3.23
C ARG A 59 -7.60 -8.33 -3.76
N ARG A 60 -7.06 -7.49 -2.87
CA ARG A 60 -6.33 -6.28 -3.25
C ARG A 60 -4.96 -6.59 -3.85
N TRP A 61 -4.24 -7.53 -3.26
CA TRP A 61 -2.90 -7.94 -3.69
C TRP A 61 -2.88 -9.41 -4.07
N PRO A 62 -3.49 -9.79 -5.20
CA PRO A 62 -3.48 -11.18 -5.65
C PRO A 62 -2.04 -11.63 -5.94
N GLY A 63 -1.70 -12.84 -5.47
CA GLY A 63 -0.38 -13.45 -5.72
C GLY A 63 0.78 -12.83 -4.93
N LEU A 64 0.51 -11.89 -4.02
CA LEU A 64 1.52 -11.22 -3.20
C LEU A 64 2.38 -12.19 -2.40
N ILE A 65 1.74 -13.23 -1.88
CA ILE A 65 2.38 -14.33 -1.18
C ILE A 65 2.32 -15.53 -2.12
N SER A 66 3.44 -15.81 -2.75
CA SER A 66 3.70 -17.07 -3.45
C SER A 66 4.63 -17.88 -2.55
N ASN A 67 4.47 -19.21 -2.50
CA ASN A 67 5.28 -20.13 -1.67
C ASN A 67 6.79 -20.17 -2.05
N ARG A 68 7.38 -19.10 -2.58
CA ARG A 68 8.83 -18.96 -2.62
C ARG A 68 9.31 -18.77 -1.20
N THR A 69 9.81 -19.86 -0.64
CA THR A 69 10.63 -19.92 0.56
C THR A 69 11.55 -18.71 0.59
N PRO A 70 11.57 -17.91 1.67
CA PRO A 70 12.59 -16.90 1.82
C PRO A 70 13.95 -17.61 1.75
N SER A 71 14.81 -17.19 0.81
CA SER A 71 16.21 -17.62 0.85
C SER A 71 16.77 -17.22 2.21
N PRO A 72 17.39 -18.14 2.96
CA PRO A 72 18.00 -17.78 4.23
C PRO A 72 19.03 -16.71 3.92
N THR A 73 18.84 -15.52 4.49
CA THR A 73 19.87 -14.49 4.58
C THR A 73 21.12 -15.17 5.15
N SER A 74 22.20 -15.19 4.37
CA SER A 74 23.48 -15.77 4.78
C SER A 74 23.84 -15.25 6.17
N PRO A 75 24.19 -16.11 7.14
CA PRO A 75 24.78 -15.62 8.38
C PRO A 75 26.11 -14.95 8.01
N GLU A 76 26.25 -13.69 8.40
CA GLU A 76 27.51 -12.96 8.34
C GLU A 76 28.65 -13.85 8.85
N HIS A 77 29.70 -13.95 8.04
CA HIS A 77 30.99 -14.46 8.44
C HIS A 77 31.46 -13.71 9.70
N ARG A 78 31.32 -14.36 10.85
CA ARG A 78 32.04 -13.97 12.06
C ARG A 78 33.47 -14.49 11.92
N SER A 79 34.32 -13.71 11.25
CA SER A 79 35.77 -13.89 11.32
C SER A 79 36.28 -13.19 12.57
N SER A 80 36.87 -13.97 13.48
CA SER A 80 37.81 -13.54 14.51
C SER A 80 39.09 -14.32 14.33
#